data_AF-A0A0P8YAR5-F1
#
_entry.id   AF-A0A0P8YAR5-F1
#
_cell.length_a   1.000
_cell.length_b   1.000
_cell.length_c   1.000
_cell.angle_alpha   90.00
_cell.angle_beta   90.00
_cell.angle_gamma   90.00
#
_symmetry.space_group_name_H-M   'P 1'
#
loop_
_entity.id
_entity.type
_entity.pdbx_description
1 polymer ?
#
loop_
_entity_poly.entity_id
_entity_poly.type
_entity_poly.pdbx_seq_one_letter_code
_entity_poly.pdbx_strand_id
1 'polypeptide(L)'
;NKPVKPIVYQERVKPVLIVKDDPEKSDSVFMDDQVLYGTRSRGAAGYTYWQLAFGSKAALTPENFKAARTAMAKLVGDQGRPLNIVPNLLVVPPELEDAAEEILKVKRTDGGKDNVNHGKAEILMTPWLM
;
A
#
# COMPACT_ATOMS: atom_id res chain seq x y z
N ASN A 1 -9.98 -10.08 -14.49
CA ASN A 1 -9.12 -8.91 -14.77
C ASN A 1 -8.99 -8.10 -13.48
N LYS A 2 -7.80 -7.94 -12.90
CA LYS A 2 -7.63 -7.12 -11.68
C LYS A 2 -7.47 -5.66 -12.13
N PRO A 3 -8.21 -4.70 -11.54
CA PRO A 3 -8.02 -3.30 -11.86
C PRO A 3 -6.58 -2.90 -11.53
N VAL A 4 -6.05 -1.95 -12.30
CA VAL A 4 -4.73 -1.37 -12.07
C VAL A 4 -4.72 -0.76 -10.66
N LYS A 5 -3.65 -0.97 -9.88
CA LYS A 5 -3.52 -0.39 -8.54
C LYS A 5 -3.29 1.13 -8.62
N PRO A 6 -3.69 1.92 -7.61
CA PRO A 6 -3.47 3.38 -7.59
C PRO A 6 -1.98 3.76 -7.68
N ILE A 7 -1.10 2.94 -7.11
CA ILE A 7 0.35 3.04 -7.23
C ILE A 7 0.85 1.79 -7.93
N VAL A 8 1.63 2.00 -8.99
CA VAL A 8 2.27 0.91 -9.74
C VAL A 8 3.78 1.05 -9.64
N TYR A 9 4.41 -0.06 -9.29
CA TYR A 9 5.86 -0.20 -9.40
C TYR A 9 6.17 -1.03 -10.65
N GLN A 10 6.85 -0.42 -11.60
CA GLN A 10 7.34 -1.07 -12.80
C GLN A 10 8.79 -1.51 -12.58
N GLU A 11 8.99 -2.81 -12.42
CA GLU A 11 10.32 -3.41 -12.40
C GLU A 11 10.91 -3.46 -13.81
N ARG A 12 12.11 -2.90 -14.00
CA ARG A 12 12.89 -3.00 -15.25
C ARG A 12 13.95 -4.08 -15.19
N VAL A 13 14.56 -4.26 -14.01
CA VAL A 13 15.52 -5.32 -13.73
C VAL A 13 15.21 -5.85 -12.34
N LYS A 14 14.82 -7.11 -12.26
CA LYS A 14 14.55 -7.77 -10.98
C LYS A 14 15.85 -7.92 -10.20
N PRO A 15 15.83 -7.72 -8.87
CA PRO A 15 16.98 -8.01 -8.04
C PRO A 15 17.30 -9.50 -8.14
N VAL A 16 18.45 -9.82 -8.75
CA VAL A 16 19.03 -11.15 -8.71
C VAL A 16 20.27 -11.05 -7.84
N LEU A 17 20.34 -11.91 -6.82
CA LEU A 17 21.54 -12.07 -6.03
C LEU A 17 22.62 -12.66 -6.94
N ILE A 18 23.69 -11.90 -7.15
CA ILE A 18 24.87 -12.36 -7.88
C ILE A 18 25.94 -12.60 -6.83
N VAL A 19 26.40 -13.83 -6.76
CA VAL A 19 27.49 -14.27 -5.89
C VAL A 19 28.72 -14.49 -6.77
N LYS A 20 29.87 -14.02 -6.30
CA LYS A 20 31.18 -14.38 -6.84
C LYS A 20 31.93 -15.17 -5.78
N ASP A 21 31.70 -16.48 -5.77
CA ASP A 21 32.24 -17.46 -4.83
C ASP A 21 33.26 -18.43 -5.48
N ASP A 22 33.42 -18.36 -6.80
CA ASP A 22 34.33 -19.22 -7.57
C ASP A 22 35.79 -18.71 -7.47
N PRO A 23 36.72 -19.46 -6.85
CA PRO A 23 38.12 -19.07 -6.70
C PRO A 23 38.85 -18.90 -8.04
N GLU A 24 38.40 -19.53 -9.12
CA GLU A 24 39.02 -19.38 -10.45
C GLU A 24 38.61 -18.10 -11.17
N LYS A 25 37.47 -17.50 -10.78
CA LYS A 25 36.85 -16.36 -11.50
C LYS A 25 36.88 -15.04 -10.73
N SER A 26 37.21 -15.08 -9.44
CA SER A 26 37.28 -13.89 -8.60
C SER A 26 38.62 -13.77 -7.90
N ASP A 27 39.39 -12.76 -8.30
CA ASP A 27 40.67 -12.40 -7.70
C ASP A 27 40.55 -12.15 -6.19
N SER A 28 39.42 -11.61 -5.72
CA SER A 28 39.18 -11.32 -4.30
C SER A 28 38.96 -12.57 -3.44
N VAL A 29 38.37 -13.63 -4.01
CA VAL A 29 38.20 -14.91 -3.30
C VAL A 29 39.54 -15.65 -3.26
N PHE A 30 40.31 -15.62 -4.36
CA PHE A 30 41.60 -16.30 -4.42
C PHE A 30 42.70 -15.64 -3.58
N MET A 31 42.77 -14.31 -3.56
CA MET A 31 43.84 -13.58 -2.86
C MET A 31 43.53 -13.29 -1.39
N ASP A 32 42.28 -12.93 -1.08
CA ASP A 32 41.89 -12.38 0.23
C ASP A 32 40.82 -13.21 0.96
N ASP A 33 40.42 -14.37 0.41
CA ASP A 33 39.31 -15.21 0.93
C ASP A 33 37.98 -14.42 1.11
N GLN A 34 37.72 -13.42 0.27
CA GLN A 34 36.53 -12.58 0.35
C GLN A 34 35.49 -12.86 -0.77
N VAL A 35 34.32 -13.35 -0.37
CA VAL A 35 33.17 -13.58 -1.26
C VAL A 35 32.38 -12.28 -1.46
N LEU A 36 32.24 -11.86 -2.72
CA LEU A 36 31.49 -10.65 -3.07
C LEU A 36 30.03 -10.98 -3.38
N TYR A 37 29.14 -10.25 -2.72
CA TYR A 37 27.69 -10.30 -2.96
C TYR A 37 27.23 -8.97 -3.57
N GLY A 38 26.56 -9.06 -4.72
CA GLY A 38 25.99 -7.91 -5.39
C GLY A 38 24.55 -8.16 -5.78
N THR A 39 23.75 -7.10 -5.82
CA THR A 39 22.42 -7.14 -6.43
C THR A 39 22.26 -5.93 -7.34
N ARG A 40 21.62 -6.13 -8.49
CA ARG A 40 21.26 -5.05 -9.41
C ARG A 40 19.75 -5.04 -9.54
N SER A 41 19.12 -3.99 -9.03
CA SER A 41 17.69 -3.73 -9.20
C SER A 41 17.49 -2.39 -9.89
N ARG A 42 16.48 -2.32 -10.77
CA ARG A 42 16.03 -1.07 -11.39
C ARG A 42 14.52 -1.11 -11.53
N GLY A 43 13.84 -0.07 -11.07
CA GLY A 43 12.41 0.09 -11.27
C GLY A 43 12.01 1.56 -11.18
N ALA A 44 10.74 1.82 -11.52
CA ALA A 44 10.12 3.13 -11.40
C ALA A 44 8.76 2.97 -10.72
N ALA A 45 8.48 3.80 -9.73
CA ALA A 45 7.15 3.91 -9.12
C ALA A 45 6.40 5.08 -9.77
N GLY A 46 5.12 4.91 -10.04
CA GLY A 46 4.26 5.95 -10.60
C GLY A 46 2.81 5.84 -10.12
N TYR A 47 2.11 6.97 -10.18
CA TYR A 47 0.68 7.03 -9.95
C TYR A 47 -0.07 6.61 -11.20
N THR A 48 -1.22 5.96 -11.02
CA THR A 48 -2.07 5.55 -12.14
C THR A 48 -3.25 6.50 -12.29
N TYR A 49 -4.45 6.03 -11.96
CA TYR A 49 -5.67 6.80 -12.07
C TYR A 49 -6.01 7.46 -10.74
N TRP A 50 -6.33 8.75 -10.80
CA TRP A 50 -6.72 9.53 -9.63
C TRP A 50 -8.00 9.02 -8.99
N GLN A 51 -8.90 8.39 -9.75
CA GLN A 51 -10.15 7.81 -9.23
C GLN A 51 -9.92 6.68 -8.22
N LEU A 52 -8.73 6.05 -8.23
CA LEU A 52 -8.42 4.89 -7.40
C LEU A 52 -7.88 5.25 -6.01
N ALA A 53 -7.67 6.53 -5.73
CA ALA A 53 -7.21 7.02 -4.44
C ALA A 53 -8.04 8.22 -3.99
N PHE A 54 -8.30 8.33 -2.69
CA PHE A 54 -8.99 9.48 -2.12
C PHE A 54 -8.19 10.02 -0.94
N GLY A 55 -7.76 11.29 -1.07
CA GLY A 55 -7.13 12.03 0.02
C GLY A 55 -8.18 12.86 0.77
N SER A 56 -8.22 12.74 2.08
CA SER A 56 -9.08 13.57 2.95
C SER A 56 -8.21 14.36 3.93
N LYS A 57 -8.58 15.63 4.16
CA LYS A 57 -8.04 16.46 5.26
C LYS A 57 -9.04 16.60 6.42
N ALA A 58 -10.21 15.99 6.32
CA ALA A 58 -11.22 16.01 7.38
C ALA A 58 -10.80 15.08 8.53
N ALA A 59 -11.34 15.33 9.73
CA ALA A 59 -11.11 14.48 10.90
C ALA A 59 -11.50 13.02 10.60
N LEU A 60 -10.69 12.08 11.09
CA LEU A 60 -10.91 10.66 10.89
C LEU A 60 -12.03 10.18 11.83
N THR A 61 -13.27 10.18 11.34
CA THR A 61 -14.46 9.68 12.04
C THR A 61 -15.12 8.53 11.26
N PRO A 62 -15.94 7.67 11.91
CA PRO A 62 -16.66 6.59 11.24
C PRO A 62 -17.55 7.07 10.08
N GLU A 63 -18.16 8.25 10.22
CA GLU A 63 -19.03 8.87 9.22
C GLU A 63 -18.21 9.34 8.01
N ASN A 64 -17.11 10.03 8.26
CA ASN A 64 -16.21 10.52 7.22
C ASN A 64 -15.56 9.36 6.45
N PHE A 65 -15.19 8.28 7.14
CA PHE A 65 -14.69 7.06 6.51
C PHE A 65 -15.73 6.42 5.59
N LYS A 66 -16.99 6.32 6.03
CA LYS A 66 -18.09 5.79 5.20
C LYS A 66 -18.38 6.70 4.01
N ALA A 67 -18.34 8.02 4.19
CA ALA A 67 -18.53 8.99 3.13
C ALA A 67 -17.43 8.87 2.07
N ALA A 68 -16.16 8.79 2.48
CA ALA A 68 -15.01 8.61 1.59
C ALA A 68 -15.11 7.31 0.77
N ARG A 69 -15.43 6.17 1.43
CA ARG A 69 -15.63 4.90 0.70
C ARG A 69 -16.80 4.96 -0.28
N THR A 70 -17.89 5.62 0.11
CA THR A 70 -19.06 5.78 -0.77
C THR A 70 -18.74 6.67 -1.97
N ALA A 71 -17.96 7.74 -1.76
CA ALA A 71 -17.52 8.62 -2.84
C ALA A 71 -16.68 7.86 -3.88
N MET A 72 -15.69 7.06 -3.43
CA MET A 72 -14.88 6.22 -4.31
C MET A 72 -15.72 5.16 -5.05
N ALA A 73 -16.65 4.50 -4.37
CA ALA A 73 -17.49 3.46 -4.97
C ALA A 73 -18.51 4.00 -5.99
N LYS A 74 -18.90 5.28 -5.87
CA LYS A 74 -19.84 5.95 -6.78
C LYS A 74 -19.19 6.47 -8.07
N LEU A 75 -17.86 6.41 -8.19
CA LEU A 75 -17.18 6.89 -9.39
C LEU A 75 -17.56 6.04 -10.60
N VAL A 76 -18.03 6.74 -11.64
CA VAL A 76 -18.41 6.16 -12.94
C VAL A 76 -17.40 6.57 -14.00
N GLY A 77 -17.14 5.68 -14.95
CA GLY A 77 -16.34 5.99 -16.13
C GLY A 77 -17.14 6.78 -17.17
N ASP A 78 -16.46 7.17 -18.25
CA ASP A 78 -17.01 7.94 -19.37
C ASP A 78 -18.30 7.34 -19.97
N GLN A 79 -18.43 6.01 -19.96
CA GLN A 79 -19.59 5.28 -20.48
C GLN A 79 -20.69 5.03 -19.42
N GLY A 80 -20.69 5.78 -18.32
CA GLY A 80 -21.65 5.64 -17.20
C GLY A 80 -21.53 4.32 -16.42
N ARG A 81 -20.52 3.49 -16.71
CA ARG A 81 -20.28 2.21 -16.03
C ARG A 81 -19.57 2.45 -14.70
N PRO A 82 -19.97 1.75 -13.61
CA PRO A 82 -19.26 1.83 -12.35
C PRO A 82 -17.84 1.28 -12.51
N LEU A 83 -16.86 1.97 -11.93
CA LEU A 83 -15.45 1.57 -12.00
C LEU A 83 -15.09 0.36 -11.11
N ASN A 84 -16.08 -0.19 -10.39
CA ASN A 84 -15.94 -1.34 -9.49
C ASN A 84 -14.79 -1.15 -8.47
N ILE A 85 -14.70 0.05 -7.91
CA ILE A 85 -13.67 0.42 -6.94
C ILE A 85 -14.12 -0.04 -5.56
N VAL A 86 -13.31 -0.89 -4.91
CA VAL A 86 -13.51 -1.32 -3.54
C VAL A 86 -12.30 -0.85 -2.72
N PRO A 87 -12.41 0.27 -1.98
CA PRO A 87 -11.30 0.80 -1.19
C PRO A 87 -10.97 -0.16 -0.05
N ASN A 88 -9.78 -0.75 -0.07
CA ASN A 88 -9.35 -1.80 0.86
C ASN A 88 -8.14 -1.42 1.72
N LEU A 89 -7.55 -0.23 1.51
CA LEU A 89 -6.38 0.25 2.24
C LEU A 89 -6.67 1.66 2.76
N LEU A 90 -6.44 1.88 4.05
CA LEU A 90 -6.47 3.18 4.71
C LEU A 90 -5.04 3.52 5.13
N VAL A 91 -4.50 4.60 4.58
CA VAL A 91 -3.16 5.10 4.93
C VAL A 91 -3.31 6.25 5.91
N VAL A 92 -2.65 6.17 7.07
CA VAL A 92 -2.74 7.16 8.14
C VAL A 92 -1.37 7.58 8.68
N PRO A 93 -1.25 8.82 9.18
CA PRO A 93 -0.10 9.23 9.97
C PRO A 93 -0.10 8.53 11.35
N PRO A 94 1.05 8.51 12.07
CA PRO A 94 1.15 7.93 13.40
C PRO A 94 0.10 8.45 14.39
N GLU A 95 -0.22 9.74 14.32
CA GLU A 95 -1.16 10.40 15.25
C GLU A 95 -2.61 9.90 15.14
N LEU A 96 -2.97 9.32 13.99
CA LEU A 96 -4.33 8.84 13.71
C LEU A 96 -4.41 7.31 13.71
N GLU A 97 -3.35 6.62 14.09
CA GLU A 97 -3.30 5.15 14.12
C GLU A 97 -4.36 4.60 15.07
N ASP A 98 -4.40 5.06 16.32
CA ASP A 98 -5.37 4.61 17.33
C ASP A 98 -6.81 4.82 16.87
N ALA A 99 -7.12 5.98 16.29
CA ALA A 99 -8.44 6.28 15.74
C ALA A 99 -8.79 5.37 14.55
N ALA A 100 -7.81 5.05 13.70
CA ALA A 100 -8.00 4.11 12.60
C ALA A 100 -8.26 2.68 13.09
N GLU A 101 -7.54 2.24 14.13
CA GLU A 101 -7.73 0.94 14.74
C GLU A 101 -9.11 0.81 15.39
N GLU A 102 -9.57 1.86 16.07
CA GLU A 102 -10.92 1.90 16.64
C GLU A 102 -12.00 1.73 15.56
N ILE A 103 -11.84 2.42 14.42
CA ILE A 103 -12.80 2.35 13.31
C ILE A 103 -12.78 0.98 12.62
N LEU A 104 -11.61 0.34 12.46
CA LEU A 104 -11.44 -0.80 11.55
C LEU A 104 -11.17 -2.16 12.24
N LYS A 105 -10.59 -2.17 13.43
CA LYS A 105 -10.20 -3.40 14.16
C LYS A 105 -11.12 -3.71 15.36
N VAL A 106 -11.77 -2.71 15.96
CA VAL A 106 -12.68 -2.95 17.09
C VAL A 106 -13.96 -3.62 16.60
N LYS A 107 -14.29 -4.79 17.18
CA LYS A 107 -15.47 -5.58 16.81
C LYS A 107 -16.78 -5.05 17.40
N ARG A 108 -16.72 -4.47 18.60
CA ARG A 108 -17.88 -3.92 19.32
C ARG A 108 -17.58 -2.52 19.78
N THR A 109 -18.42 -1.57 19.40
CA THR A 109 -18.35 -0.18 19.85
C THR A 109 -18.82 -0.07 21.31
N ASP A 110 -18.54 1.04 21.98
CA ASP A 110 -18.86 1.35 23.39
C ASP A 110 -20.34 1.16 23.81
N GLY A 111 -21.26 0.95 22.86
CA GLY A 111 -22.65 0.60 23.11
C GLY A 111 -22.99 -0.89 23.00
N GLY A 112 -22.00 -1.79 22.91
CA GLY A 112 -22.20 -3.23 22.69
C GLY A 112 -22.72 -3.62 21.29
N LYS A 113 -22.80 -2.65 20.38
CA LYS A 113 -23.19 -2.85 18.97
C LYS A 113 -22.00 -3.31 18.14
N ASP A 114 -22.25 -4.19 17.18
CA ASP A 114 -21.22 -4.63 16.24
C ASP A 114 -20.78 -3.47 15.34
N ASN A 115 -19.47 -3.31 15.20
CA ASN A 115 -18.89 -2.27 14.37
C ASN A 115 -19.10 -2.60 12.88
N VAL A 116 -19.90 -1.78 12.21
CA VAL A 116 -20.22 -1.93 10.78
C VAL A 116 -18.98 -1.73 9.89
N ASN A 117 -17.92 -1.09 10.39
CA ASN A 117 -16.69 -0.81 9.64
C ASN A 117 -15.56 -1.82 9.86
N HIS A 118 -15.75 -2.78 10.77
CA HIS A 118 -14.77 -3.80 11.08
C HIS A 118 -14.34 -4.59 9.83
N GLY A 119 -13.04 -4.65 9.56
CA GLY A 119 -12.45 -5.42 8.45
C GLY A 119 -12.71 -4.89 7.03
N LYS A 120 -13.23 -3.66 6.89
CA LYS A 120 -13.50 -3.06 5.57
C LYS A 120 -12.26 -2.55 4.84
N ALA A 121 -11.18 -2.27 5.56
CA ALA A 121 -9.89 -1.84 5.00
C ALA A 121 -8.74 -2.28 5.93
N GLU A 122 -7.57 -2.49 5.34
CA GLU A 122 -6.30 -2.68 6.03
C GLU A 122 -5.71 -1.32 6.40
N ILE A 123 -5.08 -1.21 7.56
CA ILE A 123 -4.42 0.02 8.02
C ILE A 123 -2.95 -0.04 7.61
N LEU A 124 -2.48 1.00 6.92
CA LEU A 124 -1.08 1.24 6.67
C LEU A 124 -0.66 2.53 7.38
N MET A 125 -0.04 2.38 8.54
CA MET A 125 0.62 3.47 9.23
C MET A 125 1.89 3.85 8.48
N THR A 126 2.04 5.14 8.13
CA THR A 126 3.23 5.64 7.42
C THR A 126 3.76 6.91 8.08
N PRO A 127 4.95 6.90 8.73
CA PRO A 127 5.51 8.08 9.41
C PRO A 127 5.86 9.25 8.49
N TRP A 128 5.92 9.01 7.19
CA TRP A 128 6.26 9.99 6.17
C TRP A 128 5.07 10.87 5.75
N LEU A 129 3.87 10.55 6.23
CA LEU A 129 2.71 11.44 6.18
C LEU A 129 2.80 12.33 7.42
N MET A 130 3.51 13.45 7.31
CA MET A 130 3.39 14.59 8.23
C MET A 130 2.30 15.55 7.74
#